data_AF-A0A831W8X4-F1
#
_entry.id   AF-A0A831W8X4-F1
#
_cell.length_a   1.000
_cell.length_b   1.000
_cell.length_c   1.000
_cell.angle_alpha   90.00
_cell.angle_beta   90.00
_cell.angle_gamma   90.00
#
_symmetry.space_group_name_H-M   'P 1'
#
loop_
_entity.id
_entity.type
_entity.pdbx_description
1 polymer ?
#
loop_
_entity_poly.entity_id
_entity_poly.type
_entity_poly.pdbx_seq_one_letter_code
_entity_poly.pdbx_strand_id
1 'polypeptide(L)'
;MNGANGHVYISVSLSGVIPASGVFVVVDDTDDGTGTVPGTDLIANFDFQNGPDSIVLRDGADMVLGALGYGDFPAGTFSPARVAPPRISAAGASLARVPGLVDRNANLLDFQVLETPTPGVVARLGPAPVPLPASAVLLLSGALALIPVARRRGG
;
A
#
# COMPACT_ATOMS: atom_id res chain seq x y z
N MET A 1 -6.24 5.59 -17.31
CA MET A 1 -6.32 4.85 -18.60
C MET A 1 -7.44 3.85 -18.50
N ASN A 2 -8.33 3.85 -19.49
CA ASN A 2 -9.51 2.97 -19.50
C ASN A 2 -9.09 1.51 -19.75
N GLY A 3 -9.53 0.57 -18.92
CA GLY A 3 -9.24 -0.86 -19.12
C GLY A 3 -9.97 -1.51 -20.31
N ALA A 4 -10.95 -0.86 -20.93
CA ALA A 4 -11.61 -1.38 -22.13
C ALA A 4 -10.69 -1.36 -23.37
N ASN A 5 -9.86 -0.33 -23.52
CA ASN A 5 -9.09 -0.12 -24.75
C ASN A 5 -7.71 0.56 -24.55
N GLY A 6 -7.33 0.87 -23.32
CA GLY A 6 -6.06 1.54 -23.01
C GLY A 6 -6.04 3.05 -23.28
N HIS A 7 -7.19 3.66 -23.61
CA HIS A 7 -7.27 5.08 -23.88
C HIS A 7 -7.02 5.92 -22.61
N VAL A 8 -6.23 7.00 -22.74
CA VAL A 8 -6.04 7.99 -21.68
C VAL A 8 -7.24 8.94 -21.70
N TYR A 9 -8.02 8.99 -20.61
CA TYR A 9 -9.21 9.85 -20.52
C TYR A 9 -9.05 11.00 -19.51
N ILE A 10 -8.17 10.86 -18.52
CA ILE A 10 -7.77 11.90 -17.57
C ILE A 10 -6.26 11.86 -17.44
N SER A 11 -5.65 13.05 -17.37
CA SER A 11 -4.23 13.26 -17.09
C SER A 11 -4.09 14.33 -16.01
N VAL A 12 -3.28 14.05 -15.00
CA VAL A 12 -2.97 14.99 -13.92
C VAL A 12 -1.49 15.39 -14.04
N SER A 13 -1.23 16.69 -14.18
CA SER A 13 0.13 17.20 -14.21
C SER A 13 0.67 17.30 -12.79
N LEU A 14 1.74 16.55 -12.49
CA LEU A 14 2.38 16.59 -11.18
C LEU A 14 3.25 17.84 -11.05
N SER A 15 3.18 18.50 -9.89
CA SER A 15 4.01 19.66 -9.56
C SER A 15 4.31 19.65 -8.07
N GLY A 16 5.40 20.30 -7.65
CA GLY A 16 5.86 20.32 -6.26
C GLY A 16 7.12 19.48 -6.03
N VAL A 17 7.39 19.18 -4.77
CA VAL A 17 8.58 18.45 -4.33
C VAL A 17 8.14 17.23 -3.54
N ILE A 18 8.72 16.06 -3.85
CA ILE A 18 8.50 14.84 -3.06
C ILE A 18 9.07 15.07 -1.65
N PRO A 19 8.25 15.00 -0.58
CA PRO A 19 8.73 15.21 0.78
C PRO A 19 9.78 14.16 1.19
N ALA A 20 10.49 14.44 2.29
CA ALA A 20 11.47 13.50 2.85
C ALA A 20 10.87 12.15 3.30
N SER A 21 9.53 12.07 3.43
CA SER A 21 8.80 10.82 3.64
C SER A 21 8.88 9.86 2.44
N GLY A 22 9.20 10.36 1.25
CA GLY A 22 9.22 9.61 0.00
C GLY A 22 7.83 9.33 -0.58
N VAL A 23 6.77 9.93 -0.06
CA VAL A 23 5.38 9.78 -0.52
C VAL A 23 4.85 11.15 -0.91
N PHE A 24 4.32 11.26 -2.13
CA PHE A 24 3.66 12.45 -2.65
C PHE A 24 2.16 12.16 -2.80
N VAL A 25 1.31 12.94 -2.12
CA VAL A 25 -0.14 12.71 -2.05
C VAL A 25 -0.86 13.66 -2.98
N VAL A 26 -1.56 13.08 -3.97
CA VAL A 26 -2.45 13.79 -4.88
C VAL A 26 -3.90 13.52 -4.48
N VAL A 27 -4.70 14.57 -4.34
CA VAL A 27 -6.10 14.49 -3.90
C VAL A 27 -7.00 15.12 -4.94
N ASP A 28 -8.13 14.48 -5.17
CA ASP A 28 -9.18 15.02 -6.03
C ASP A 28 -9.84 16.22 -5.35
N ASP A 29 -10.08 17.28 -6.12
CA ASP A 29 -10.85 18.43 -5.68
C ASP A 29 -12.34 18.05 -5.66
N THR A 30 -13.01 18.14 -4.50
CA THR A 30 -14.43 17.74 -4.37
C THR A 30 -15.42 18.74 -5.01
N ASP A 31 -15.00 19.45 -6.06
CA ASP A 31 -15.73 20.54 -6.74
C ASP A 31 -16.18 21.69 -5.80
N ASP A 32 -15.75 21.69 -4.54
CA ASP A 32 -15.96 22.74 -3.54
C ASP A 32 -14.65 23.46 -3.15
N GLY A 33 -13.55 23.13 -3.82
CA GLY A 33 -12.23 23.71 -3.57
C GLY A 33 -11.56 23.18 -2.30
N THR A 34 -12.07 22.08 -1.73
CA THR A 34 -11.51 21.47 -0.52
C THR A 34 -11.04 20.04 -0.79
N GLY A 35 -9.80 19.74 -0.39
CA GLY A 35 -9.30 18.38 -0.26
C GLY A 35 -8.97 18.16 1.21
N THR A 36 -9.72 17.30 1.91
CA THR A 36 -9.61 17.16 3.38
C THR A 36 -8.66 16.04 3.83
N VAL A 37 -7.90 15.45 2.90
CA VAL A 37 -6.97 14.36 3.24
C VAL A 37 -5.71 14.93 3.89
N PRO A 38 -5.37 14.52 5.14
CA PRO A 38 -4.13 14.95 5.77
C PRO A 38 -2.91 14.53 4.96
N GLY A 39 -1.90 15.41 4.89
CA GLY A 39 -0.66 15.14 4.15
C GLY A 39 -0.80 15.30 2.63
N THR A 40 -1.80 16.03 2.15
CA THR A 40 -1.94 16.39 0.74
C THR A 40 -0.78 17.27 0.28
N ASP A 41 -0.15 16.91 -0.83
CA ASP A 41 0.90 17.70 -1.49
C ASP A 41 0.39 18.41 -2.75
N LEU A 42 -0.63 17.85 -3.42
CA LEU A 42 -1.27 18.43 -4.60
C LEU A 42 -2.77 18.16 -4.60
N ILE A 43 -3.56 19.21 -4.76
CA ILE A 43 -4.99 19.11 -5.09
C ILE A 43 -5.13 19.31 -6.60
N ALA A 44 -5.84 18.42 -7.27
CA ALA A 44 -6.14 18.51 -8.69
C ALA A 44 -7.55 17.99 -8.95
N ASN A 45 -8.23 18.50 -9.98
CA ASN A 45 -9.56 18.02 -10.35
C ASN A 45 -9.43 16.76 -11.24
N PHE A 46 -9.87 15.61 -10.73
CA PHE A 46 -9.95 14.36 -11.46
C PHE A 46 -10.99 13.39 -10.87
N ASP A 47 -11.93 12.93 -11.68
CA ASP A 47 -12.84 11.84 -11.30
C ASP A 47 -12.40 10.50 -11.93
N PHE A 48 -11.46 9.81 -11.26
CA PHE A 48 -11.04 8.48 -11.69
C PHE A 48 -12.11 7.44 -11.37
N GLN A 49 -12.55 6.69 -12.38
CA GLN A 49 -13.46 5.57 -12.18
C GLN A 49 -12.78 4.46 -11.38
N ASN A 50 -13.51 3.75 -10.51
CA ASN A 50 -13.02 2.62 -9.71
C ASN A 50 -12.77 1.32 -10.51
N GLY A 51 -12.59 1.46 -11.82
CA GLY A 51 -12.12 0.43 -12.74
C GLY A 51 -13.19 -0.46 -13.38
N PRO A 52 -12.76 -1.42 -14.23
CA PRO A 52 -11.36 -1.79 -14.48
C PRO A 52 -10.55 -0.73 -15.23
N ASP A 53 -9.62 -0.08 -14.53
CA ASP A 53 -8.82 1.02 -15.06
C ASP A 53 -7.40 0.98 -14.52
N SER A 54 -6.51 1.75 -15.13
CA SER A 54 -5.11 1.84 -14.69
C SER A 54 -4.63 3.28 -14.57
N ILE A 55 -3.85 3.53 -13.51
CA ILE A 55 -3.04 4.73 -13.35
C ILE A 55 -1.65 4.44 -13.90
N VAL A 56 -1.11 5.38 -14.66
CA VAL A 56 0.24 5.28 -15.24
C VAL A 56 1.02 6.52 -14.86
N LEU A 57 2.18 6.33 -14.24
CA LEU A 57 3.12 7.39 -13.95
C LEU A 57 4.03 7.60 -15.14
N ARG A 58 4.16 8.85 -15.58
CA ARG A 58 5.02 9.26 -16.70
C ARG A 58 6.02 10.31 -16.26
N ASP A 59 7.19 10.31 -16.89
CA ASP A 59 8.16 11.41 -16.74
C ASP A 59 7.85 12.58 -17.69
N GLY A 60 8.67 13.63 -17.62
CA GLY A 60 8.52 14.82 -18.47
C GLY A 60 8.80 14.59 -19.97
N ALA A 61 9.25 13.40 -20.36
CA ALA A 61 9.42 12.97 -21.74
C ALA A 61 8.35 11.95 -22.17
N ASP A 62 7.25 11.84 -21.40
CA ASP A 62 6.14 10.91 -21.58
C ASP A 62 6.50 9.42 -21.46
N MET A 63 7.69 9.07 -20.96
CA MET A 63 8.08 7.69 -20.73
C MET A 63 7.31 7.11 -19.54
N VAL A 64 6.76 5.90 -19.69
CA VAL A 64 6.09 5.19 -18.60
C VAL A 64 7.10 4.74 -17.57
N LEU A 65 7.00 5.27 -16.34
CA LEU A 65 7.83 4.89 -15.20
C LEU A 65 7.23 3.74 -14.39
N GLY A 66 5.89 3.67 -14.33
CA GLY A 66 5.18 2.65 -13.58
C GLY A 66 3.69 2.65 -13.91
N ALA A 67 3.02 1.52 -13.65
CA ALA A 67 1.61 1.37 -13.94
C ALA A 67 0.92 0.50 -12.89
N LEU A 68 -0.20 0.99 -12.36
CA LEU A 68 -1.05 0.28 -11.41
C LEU A 68 -2.45 0.11 -12.01
N GLY A 69 -2.88 -1.13 -12.18
CA GLY A 69 -4.30 -1.43 -12.41
C GLY A 69 -5.07 -1.40 -11.08
N TYR A 70 -6.35 -1.05 -11.11
CA TYR A 70 -7.24 -1.13 -9.96
C TYR A 70 -8.69 -1.41 -10.39
N GLY A 71 -9.46 -2.04 -9.50
CA GLY A 71 -10.79 -2.56 -9.79
C GLY A 71 -10.79 -4.02 -10.28
N ASP A 72 -11.92 -4.45 -10.86
CA ASP A 72 -12.12 -5.82 -11.32
C ASP A 72 -11.76 -5.99 -12.79
N PHE A 73 -10.62 -6.65 -13.08
CA PHE A 73 -10.13 -6.93 -14.44
C PHE A 73 -10.62 -8.31 -14.95
N PRO A 74 -11.74 -8.40 -15.68
CA PRO A 74 -12.10 -9.63 -16.38
C PRO A 74 -11.09 -9.98 -17.49
N ALA A 75 -11.17 -11.20 -17.99
CA ALA A 75 -10.37 -11.61 -19.13
C ALA A 75 -10.64 -10.70 -20.36
N GLY A 76 -9.59 -10.27 -21.04
CA GLY A 76 -9.68 -9.40 -22.21
C GLY A 76 -9.62 -7.89 -21.91
N THR A 77 -9.58 -7.48 -20.64
CA THR A 77 -9.33 -6.08 -20.26
C THR A 77 -7.88 -5.68 -20.54
N PHE A 78 -7.69 -4.49 -21.08
CA PHE A 78 -6.38 -3.87 -21.21
C PHE A 78 -5.78 -3.57 -19.83
N SER A 79 -4.54 -4.01 -19.62
CA SER A 79 -3.74 -3.58 -18.48
C SER A 79 -2.35 -3.19 -18.95
N PRO A 80 -1.89 -1.96 -18.66
CA PRO A 80 -0.50 -1.58 -18.86
C PRO A 80 0.45 -2.28 -17.87
N ALA A 81 -0.09 -2.96 -16.86
CA ALA A 81 0.68 -3.77 -15.93
C ALA A 81 0.81 -5.21 -16.40
N ARG A 82 1.98 -5.81 -16.16
CA ARG A 82 2.32 -7.17 -16.62
C ARG A 82 1.48 -8.27 -15.96
N VAL A 83 0.97 -8.00 -14.76
CA VAL A 83 0.11 -8.91 -13.97
C VAL A 83 -1.02 -8.07 -13.36
N ALA A 84 -2.24 -8.61 -13.39
CA ALA A 84 -3.42 -7.95 -12.82
C ALA A 84 -3.20 -7.63 -11.33
N PRO A 85 -3.75 -6.49 -10.83
CA PRO A 85 -3.64 -6.12 -9.43
C PRO A 85 -4.44 -7.07 -8.50
N PRO A 86 -4.21 -7.02 -7.19
CA PRO A 86 -5.16 -7.56 -6.22
C PRO A 86 -6.54 -6.93 -6.41
N ARG A 87 -7.61 -7.73 -6.30
CA ARG A 87 -8.98 -7.22 -6.38
C ARG A 87 -9.30 -6.33 -5.18
N ILE A 88 -9.86 -5.15 -5.43
CA ILE A 88 -10.51 -4.32 -4.41
C ILE A 88 -12.02 -4.53 -4.57
N SER A 89 -12.68 -5.16 -3.60
CA SER A 89 -14.12 -5.42 -3.67
C SER A 89 -14.96 -4.61 -2.68
N ALA A 90 -14.33 -3.89 -1.75
CA ALA A 90 -15.02 -3.15 -0.69
C ALA A 90 -14.80 -1.64 -0.83
N ALA A 91 -15.87 -0.86 -0.71
CA ALA A 91 -15.78 0.59 -0.60
C ALA A 91 -14.96 0.98 0.64
N GLY A 92 -14.14 2.02 0.51
CA GLY A 92 -13.24 2.49 1.57
C GLY A 92 -11.91 1.73 1.65
N ALA A 93 -11.70 0.66 0.88
CA ALA A 93 -10.40 0.00 0.78
C ALA A 93 -9.46 0.74 -0.20
N SER A 94 -8.16 0.47 -0.10
CA SER A 94 -7.13 1.05 -0.97
C SER A 94 -6.09 0.01 -1.39
N LEU A 95 -5.37 0.29 -2.48
CA LEU A 95 -4.16 -0.45 -2.84
C LEU A 95 -2.93 0.30 -2.30
N ALA A 96 -2.08 -0.42 -1.59
CA ALA A 96 -0.80 0.10 -1.12
C ALA A 96 0.34 -0.79 -1.58
N ARG A 97 1.47 -0.17 -1.93
CA ARG A 97 2.69 -0.90 -2.24
C ARG A 97 3.20 -1.61 -0.99
N VAL A 98 3.59 -2.87 -1.11
CA VAL A 98 4.16 -3.65 0.00
C VAL A 98 5.55 -3.07 0.34
N PRO A 99 5.78 -2.50 1.53
CA PRO A 99 7.05 -1.85 1.83
C PRO A 99 8.21 -2.82 1.91
N GLY A 100 9.40 -2.34 1.54
CA GLY A 100 10.63 -3.12 1.63
C GLY A 100 10.73 -4.26 0.63
N LEU A 101 9.73 -4.45 -0.23
CA LEU A 101 9.81 -5.41 -1.33
C LEU A 101 10.44 -4.77 -2.58
N VAL A 102 11.36 -5.54 -3.18
CA VAL A 102 11.90 -5.30 -4.51
C VAL A 102 10.75 -5.23 -5.51
N ASP A 103 10.83 -4.28 -6.44
CA ASP A 103 9.90 -4.20 -7.55
C ASP A 103 9.99 -5.46 -8.42
N ARG A 104 8.90 -6.24 -8.49
CA ARG A 104 8.85 -7.47 -9.30
C ARG A 104 8.24 -7.22 -10.66
N ASN A 105 7.93 -5.97 -10.99
CA ASN A 105 7.15 -5.58 -12.16
C ASN A 105 5.82 -6.35 -12.25
N ALA A 106 5.18 -6.60 -11.10
CA ALA A 106 3.97 -7.41 -10.99
C ALA A 106 3.04 -6.90 -9.89
N ASN A 107 1.95 -6.21 -10.27
CA ASN A 107 1.04 -5.56 -9.31
C ASN A 107 0.51 -6.51 -8.23
N LEU A 108 0.19 -7.77 -8.58
CA LEU A 108 -0.28 -8.78 -7.62
C LEU A 108 0.73 -9.10 -6.50
N LEU A 109 2.03 -8.92 -6.76
CA LEU A 109 3.10 -9.22 -5.81
C LEU A 109 3.62 -7.96 -5.09
N ASP A 110 3.44 -6.80 -5.72
CA ASP A 110 4.03 -5.54 -5.27
C ASP A 110 3.02 -4.65 -4.55
N PHE A 111 1.71 -4.93 -4.69
CA PHE A 111 0.63 -4.22 -4.03
C PHE A 111 -0.27 -5.18 -3.24
N GLN A 112 -0.93 -4.62 -2.23
CA GLN A 112 -1.94 -5.31 -1.45
C GLN A 112 -3.11 -4.40 -1.14
N VAL A 113 -4.23 -5.02 -0.78
CA VAL A 113 -5.42 -4.29 -0.31
C VAL A 113 -5.24 -3.92 1.16
N LEU A 114 -5.57 -2.68 1.49
CA LEU A 114 -5.75 -2.20 2.86
C LEU A 114 -7.21 -1.86 3.11
N GLU A 115 -7.76 -2.35 4.21
CA GLU A 115 -9.13 -2.01 4.66
C GLU A 115 -9.24 -0.56 5.15
N THR A 116 -8.12 0.03 5.58
CA THR A 116 -8.03 1.43 6.00
C THR A 116 -6.98 2.15 5.15
N PRO A 117 -7.35 3.17 4.37
CA PRO A 117 -6.40 3.95 3.58
C PRO A 117 -5.38 4.67 4.47
N THR A 118 -4.12 4.69 4.02
CA THR A 118 -3.02 5.35 4.74
C THR A 118 -2.33 6.42 3.87
N PRO A 119 -3.06 7.46 3.41
CA PRO A 119 -2.47 8.51 2.59
C PRO A 119 -1.29 9.18 3.31
N GLY A 120 -0.24 9.51 2.56
CA GLY A 120 0.96 10.17 3.08
C GLY A 120 1.89 9.29 3.92
N VAL A 121 1.53 8.02 4.15
CA VAL A 121 2.32 7.09 4.97
C VAL A 121 2.59 5.80 4.21
N VAL A 122 3.85 5.35 4.23
CA VAL A 122 4.20 4.01 3.76
C VAL A 122 3.57 2.99 4.71
N ALA A 123 2.55 2.28 4.23
CA ALA A 123 1.76 1.35 5.02
C ALA A 123 2.64 0.28 5.67
N ARG A 124 2.85 0.32 7.00
CA ARG A 124 3.69 -0.68 7.67
C ARG A 124 2.97 -2.02 7.73
N LEU A 125 3.59 -3.03 7.14
CA LEU A 125 3.10 -4.40 7.18
C LEU A 125 3.92 -5.19 8.17
N GLY A 126 3.33 -5.43 9.34
CA GLY A 126 3.90 -6.28 10.36
C GLY A 126 2.81 -6.69 11.34
N PRO A 127 2.93 -7.85 12.00
CA PRO A 127 2.06 -8.14 13.13
C PRO A 127 2.23 -7.00 14.14
N ALA A 128 1.12 -6.54 14.74
CA ALA A 128 1.18 -5.79 15.98
C ALA A 128 2.17 -6.48 16.92
N PRO A 129 2.97 -5.76 17.74
CA PRO A 129 3.92 -6.39 18.65
C PRO A 129 3.21 -7.52 19.40
N VAL A 130 3.57 -8.77 19.08
CA VAL A 130 2.91 -9.94 19.66
C VAL A 130 3.22 -9.88 21.14
N PRO A 131 2.21 -9.81 22.04
CA PRO A 131 2.46 -9.94 23.46
C PRO A 131 3.21 -11.25 23.66
N LEU A 132 4.39 -11.20 24.28
CA LEU A 132 5.15 -12.41 24.58
C LEU A 132 4.22 -13.42 25.25
N PRO A 133 4.02 -14.62 24.67
CA PRO A 133 3.09 -15.58 25.25
C PRO A 133 3.52 -15.89 26.69
N ALA A 134 2.54 -16.15 27.56
CA ALA A 134 2.77 -16.47 28.97
C ALA A 134 3.77 -17.64 29.18
N SER A 135 4.02 -18.44 28.14
CA SER A 135 5.07 -19.46 28.12
C SER A 135 6.47 -18.91 28.36
N ALA A 136 6.80 -17.69 27.91
CA ALA A 136 8.09 -17.08 28.21
C ALA A 136 8.24 -16.78 29.72
N VAL A 137 7.16 -16.30 30.35
CA VAL A 137 7.08 -16.08 31.80
C VAL A 137 7.09 -17.42 32.56
N LEU A 138 6.45 -18.45 32.02
CA LEU A 138 6.44 -19.81 32.58
C LEU A 138 7.82 -20.48 32.50
N LEU A 139 8.55 -20.28 31.40
CA LEU A 139 9.89 -20.81 31.20
C LEU A 139 10.89 -20.14 32.15
N LEU A 140 10.79 -18.81 32.31
CA LEU A 140 11.61 -18.03 33.25
C LEU A 140 11.31 -18.41 34.71
N SER A 141 10.04 -18.61 35.07
CA SER A 141 9.67 -19.04 36.43
C SER A 141 10.08 -20.49 36.72
N GLY A 142 9.98 -21.39 35.74
CA GLY A 142 10.53 -22.75 35.82
C GLY A 142 12.05 -22.78 36.00
N ALA A 143 12.79 -21.95 35.26
CA ALA A 143 14.24 -21.85 35.39
C ALA A 143 14.67 -21.32 36.77
N LEU A 144 13.96 -20.33 37.32
CA LEU A 144 14.21 -19.79 38.65
C LEU A 144 13.89 -20.80 39.76
N ALA A 145 12.85 -21.62 39.60
CA ALA A 145 12.47 -22.66 40.56
C ALA A 145 13.50 -23.82 40.66
N LEU A 146 14.34 -24.01 39.63
CA LEU A 146 15.38 -25.04 39.60
C LEU A 146 16.68 -24.63 40.32
N ILE A 147 16.91 -23.34 40.55
CA ILE A 147 18.09 -22.80 41.24
C ILE A 147 18.26 -23.39 42.66
N PRO A 148 17.23 -23.48 43.52
CA PRO A 148 17.37 -24.09 44.84
C PRO A 148 17.55 -25.62 44.81
N VAL A 149 17.04 -26.29 43.76
CA VAL A 149 17.17 -27.76 43.61
C VAL A 149 18.59 -28.15 43.19
N ALA A 150 19.22 -27.37 42.29
CA ALA A 150 20.61 -27.57 41.90
C ALA A 150 21.59 -27.36 43.07
N ARG A 151 21.29 -26.43 44.00
CA ARG A 151 22.12 -26.17 45.18
C ARG A 151 22.11 -27.27 46.24
N ARG A 152 21.08 -28.13 46.29
CA ARG A 152 20.99 -29.23 47.29
C ARG A 152 21.72 -30.52 46.88
N ARG A 153 22.15 -30.66 45.64
CA ARG A 153 22.83 -31.87 45.13
C ARG A 153 24.36 -31.77 45.06
N GLY A 154 24.93 -30.61 45.40
CA GLY A 154 26.37 -30.35 45.36
C GLY A 154 27.02 -30.16 46.73
N GLY A 155 26.40 -30.67 47.80
CA GLY A 155 26.94 -30.66 49.17
C GLY A 155 27.12 -32.07 49.69
#